data_AF-A0A973PRH6-F1
#
_entry.id   AF-A0A973PRH6-F1
#
_cell.length_a   1.000
_cell.length_b   1.000
_cell.length_c   1.000
_cell.angle_alpha   90.00
_cell.angle_beta   90.00
_cell.angle_gamma   90.00
#
_symmetry.space_group_name_H-M   'P 1'
#
loop_
_entity.id
_entity.type
_entity.pdbx_description
1 polymer ?
#
loop_
_entity_poly.entity_id
_entity_poly.type
_entity_poly.pdbx_seq_one_letter_code
_entity_poly.pdbx_strand_id
1 'polypeptide(L)'
;MATYRTQIQWGAPNSEWHDDADLTIVITNRDGVVPQSGMPGTGTQVSWASQQGNGSITFFDDGNRFAGSAQFKGEGPVGYRGTLKS
;
A
#
# COMPACT_ATOMS: atom_id res chain seq x y z
N MET A 1 -2.66 -10.86 7.65
CA MET A 1 -1.48 -10.69 6.83
C MET A 1 -1.98 -10.68 5.42
N ALA A 2 -2.02 -9.49 4.84
CA ALA A 2 -2.36 -9.32 3.44
C ALA A 2 -1.07 -8.99 2.69
N THR A 3 -0.83 -9.70 1.60
CA THR A 3 0.32 -9.48 0.72
C THR A 3 -0.19 -8.96 -0.61
N TYR A 4 0.41 -7.89 -1.09
CA TYR A 4 0.02 -7.23 -2.34
C TYR A 4 1.20 -7.23 -3.30
N ARG A 5 0.94 -7.58 -4.56
CA ARG A 5 1.85 -7.23 -5.65
C ARG A 5 1.71 -5.75 -5.89
N THR A 6 2.81 -5.02 -5.85
CA THR A 6 2.77 -3.56 -5.92
C THR A 6 3.39 -3.00 -7.18
N GLN A 7 3.00 -1.77 -7.48
CA GLN A 7 3.53 -0.98 -8.55
C GLN A 7 3.72 0.45 -8.08
N ILE A 8 4.70 1.13 -8.65
CA ILE A 8 4.98 2.54 -8.43
C ILE A 8 4.94 3.33 -9.74
N GLN A 9 4.59 4.61 -9.64
CA GLN A 9 4.55 5.55 -10.76
C GLN A 9 5.39 6.78 -10.40
N TRP A 10 6.37 7.10 -11.23
CA TRP A 10 7.25 8.26 -11.06
C TRP A 10 7.30 9.13 -12.32
N GLY A 11 7.79 10.37 -12.18
CA GLY A 11 7.81 11.36 -13.26
C GLY A 11 6.54 12.22 -13.28
N ALA A 12 5.63 11.97 -14.23
CA ALA A 12 4.39 12.73 -14.40
C ALA A 12 3.13 11.91 -14.01
N PRO A 13 2.00 12.56 -13.66
CA PRO A 13 0.76 11.89 -13.25
C PRO A 13 0.08 10.90 -14.24
N ASN A 14 0.68 10.62 -15.39
CA ASN A 14 0.20 9.63 -16.37
C ASN A 14 1.33 8.76 -16.93
N SER A 15 2.48 8.72 -16.26
CA SER A 15 3.57 7.81 -16.59
C SER A 15 3.13 6.35 -16.48
N GLU A 16 3.91 5.45 -17.07
CA GLU A 16 3.73 4.01 -16.91
C GLU A 16 3.85 3.59 -15.43
N TRP A 17 3.13 2.54 -15.04
CA TRP A 17 3.28 1.89 -13.75
C TRP A 17 4.32 0.79 -13.87
N HIS A 18 5.27 0.76 -12.94
CA HIS A 18 6.35 -0.23 -12.92
C HIS A 18 6.16 -1.16 -11.73
N ASP A 19 6.47 -2.45 -11.90
CA ASP A 19 6.44 -3.43 -10.81
C ASP A 19 7.45 -3.08 -9.71
N ASP A 20 7.06 -3.36 -8.47
CA ASP A 20 7.86 -3.13 -7.27
C ASP A 20 7.79 -4.34 -6.32
N ALA A 21 8.52 -4.30 -5.22
CA ALA A 21 8.50 -5.31 -4.18
C ALA A 21 7.10 -5.52 -3.59
N ASP A 22 6.82 -6.76 -3.17
CA ASP A 22 5.55 -7.06 -2.50
C ASP A 22 5.41 -6.28 -1.19
N LEU A 23 4.21 -5.78 -0.93
CA LEU A 23 3.86 -5.15 0.34
C LEU A 23 3.14 -6.16 1.23
N THR A 24 3.68 -6.40 2.42
CA THR A 24 3.02 -7.22 3.45
C THR A 24 2.56 -6.34 4.59
N ILE A 25 1.27 -6.40 4.94
CA ILE A 25 0.68 -5.62 6.03
C ILE A 25 0.06 -6.53 7.08
N VAL A 26 0.41 -6.26 8.33
CA VAL A 26 -0.20 -6.85 9.53
C VAL A 26 -0.42 -5.73 10.54
N ILE A 27 -1.68 -5.43 10.87
CA ILE A 27 -2.03 -4.43 11.89
C ILE A 27 -3.09 -5.03 12.80
N THR A 28 -2.63 -5.53 13.94
CA THR A 28 -3.50 -6.11 14.96
C THR A 28 -3.76 -5.08 16.06
N ASN A 29 -5.03 -4.77 16.28
CA ASN A 29 -5.51 -4.06 17.46
C ASN A 29 -6.75 -4.80 18.01
N ARG A 30 -7.43 -4.22 19.00
CA ARG A 30 -8.62 -4.83 19.62
C ARG A 30 -9.66 -5.31 18.61
N ASP A 31 -9.81 -4.59 17.50
CA ASP A 31 -10.84 -4.82 16.49
C ASP A 31 -10.28 -5.37 15.16
N GLY A 32 -8.98 -5.68 15.10
CA GLY A 32 -8.36 -6.32 13.94
C GLY A 32 -8.42 -5.50 12.65
N VAL A 33 -8.04 -4.21 12.68
CA VAL A 33 -8.09 -3.30 11.51
C VAL A 33 -7.47 -3.88 10.24
N VAL A 34 -6.33 -4.58 10.34
CA VAL A 34 -5.82 -5.45 9.26
C VAL A 34 -5.52 -6.83 9.86
N PRO A 35 -6.46 -7.77 9.77
CA PRO A 35 -6.38 -9.01 10.53
C PRO A 35 -5.27 -9.93 10.03
N GLN A 36 -4.82 -10.87 10.86
CA GLN A 36 -3.85 -11.89 10.44
C GLN A 36 -4.43 -12.82 9.36
N SER A 37 -5.74 -13.08 9.41
CA SER A 37 -6.50 -13.78 8.38
C SER A 37 -7.60 -12.86 7.85
N GLY A 38 -7.65 -12.66 6.53
CA GLY A 38 -8.63 -11.79 5.88
C GLY A 38 -8.05 -10.45 5.40
N MET A 39 -8.91 -9.68 4.74
CA MET A 39 -8.56 -8.42 4.08
C MET A 39 -9.04 -7.21 4.91
N PRO A 40 -8.36 -6.06 4.80
CA PRO A 40 -8.90 -4.80 5.31
C PRO A 40 -10.24 -4.46 4.63
N GLY A 41 -11.16 -3.86 5.36
CA GLY A 41 -12.40 -3.35 4.76
C GLY A 41 -12.15 -2.21 3.77
N THR A 42 -13.08 -2.01 2.83
CA THR A 42 -13.07 -0.83 1.95
C THR A 42 -13.05 0.45 2.78
N GLY A 43 -12.17 1.39 2.42
CA GLY A 43 -12.00 2.66 3.11
C GLY A 43 -11.03 2.62 4.30
N THR A 44 -10.50 1.45 4.67
CA THR A 44 -9.37 1.39 5.61
C THR A 44 -8.20 2.21 5.06
N GLN A 45 -7.58 3.02 5.92
CA GLN A 45 -6.40 3.83 5.58
C GLN A 45 -5.21 3.39 6.43
N VAL A 46 -4.06 3.30 5.78
CA VAL A 46 -2.79 3.02 6.45
C VAL A 46 -1.79 4.08 6.03
N SER A 47 -1.21 4.75 7.03
CA SER A 47 -0.13 5.70 6.83
C SER A 47 1.07 5.29 7.69
N TRP A 48 2.28 5.45 7.15
CA TRP A 48 3.52 5.13 7.85
C TRP A 48 4.55 6.23 7.63
N ALA A 49 5.46 6.37 8.59
CA ALA A 49 6.62 7.25 8.51
C ALA A 49 7.78 6.65 9.30
N SER A 50 8.97 6.65 8.69
CA SER A 50 10.21 6.15 9.29
C SER A 50 11.42 6.83 8.64
N GLN A 51 12.62 6.49 9.11
CA GLN A 51 13.87 6.92 8.46
C GLN A 51 14.04 6.37 7.03
N GLN A 52 13.30 5.31 6.67
CA GLN A 52 13.37 4.68 5.36
C GLN A 52 12.36 5.25 4.36
N GLY A 53 11.48 6.17 4.80
CA GLY A 53 10.44 6.75 3.97
C GLY A 53 9.10 6.86 4.68
N ASN A 54 8.12 7.34 3.93
CA ASN A 54 6.73 7.50 4.38
C ASN A 54 5.75 7.12 3.27
N GLY A 55 4.49 6.93 3.63
CA GLY A 55 3.44 6.70 2.66
C GLY A 55 2.05 6.69 3.29
N SER A 56 1.05 6.76 2.44
CA SER A 56 -0.36 6.70 2.81
C SER A 56 -1.14 6.01 1.71
N ILE A 57 -1.92 5.00 2.09
CA ILE A 57 -2.74 4.20 1.17
C ILE A 57 -4.16 4.06 1.71
N THR A 58 -5.11 3.92 0.78
CA THR A 58 -6.51 3.57 1.05
C THR A 58 -6.84 2.25 0.38
N PHE A 59 -7.53 1.35 1.09
CA PHE A 59 -8.01 0.09 0.56
C PHE A 59 -9.37 0.23 -0.12
N PHE A 60 -9.56 -0.52 -1.19
CA PHE A 60 -10.78 -0.56 -2.00
C PHE A 60 -11.13 -2.01 -2.37
N ASP A 61 -12.34 -2.19 -2.91
CA ASP A 61 -12.84 -3.45 -3.43
C ASP A 61 -12.68 -4.60 -2.41
N ASP A 62 -13.10 -4.32 -1.17
CA ASP A 62 -13.00 -5.20 0.00
C ASP A 62 -11.57 -5.66 0.30
N GLY A 63 -10.63 -4.74 0.11
CA GLY A 63 -9.22 -4.95 0.38
C GLY A 63 -8.47 -5.70 -0.72
N ASN A 64 -9.11 -5.98 -1.86
CA ASN A 64 -8.43 -6.57 -3.02
C ASN A 64 -7.42 -5.63 -3.68
N ARG A 65 -7.56 -4.31 -3.51
CA ARG A 65 -6.57 -3.34 -3.98
C ARG A 65 -6.39 -2.18 -3.02
N PHE A 66 -5.26 -1.50 -3.12
CA PHE A 66 -5.04 -0.20 -2.51
C PHE A 66 -4.43 0.78 -3.51
N ALA A 67 -4.59 2.08 -3.24
CA ALA A 67 -3.89 3.14 -3.95
C ALA A 67 -3.53 4.28 -2.99
N GLY A 68 -2.49 5.04 -3.34
CA GLY A 68 -2.01 6.18 -2.59
C GLY A 68 -0.66 6.67 -3.08
N SER A 69 0.18 7.11 -2.16
CA SER A 69 1.53 7.59 -2.45
C SER A 69 2.54 7.10 -1.42
N ALA A 70 3.80 7.06 -1.84
CA ALA A 70 4.93 6.78 -0.98
C ALA A 70 6.11 7.68 -1.37
N GLN A 71 7.03 7.86 -0.44
CA GLN A 71 8.35 8.42 -0.70
C GLN A 71 9.38 7.58 0.07
N PHE A 72 10.26 6.93 -0.68
CA PHE A 72 11.33 6.13 -0.10
C PHE A 72 12.61 6.96 0.10
N LYS A 73 13.49 6.48 0.97
CA LYS A 73 14.72 7.20 1.33
C LYS A 73 15.60 7.44 0.10
N GLY A 74 15.88 8.72 -0.17
CA GLY A 74 16.73 9.14 -1.29
C GLY A 74 15.96 9.27 -2.61
N GLU A 75 14.65 9.07 -2.61
CA GLU A 75 13.80 9.14 -3.79
C GLU A 75 12.79 10.30 -3.71
N GLY A 76 12.25 10.68 -4.86
CA GLY A 76 11.10 11.59 -4.97
C GLY A 76 9.79 10.87 -4.61
N PRO A 77 8.69 11.61 -4.45
CA PRO A 77 7.37 11.02 -4.21
C PRO A 77 6.92 10.22 -5.45
N VAL A 78 6.30 9.07 -5.20
CA VAL A 78 5.75 8.18 -6.22
C VAL A 78 4.27 7.90 -5.94
N GLY A 79 3.50 7.70 -7.01
CA GLY A 79 2.21 7.03 -6.91
C GLY A 79 2.45 5.57 -6.51
N TYR A 80 1.63 5.02 -5.63
CA TYR A 80 1.80 3.67 -5.11
C TYR A 80 0.47 2.92 -5.12
N ARG A 81 0.46 1.70 -5.68
CA ARG A 81 -0.73 0.84 -5.70
C ARG A 81 -0.37 -0.61 -5.54
N GLY A 82 -1.33 -1.41 -5.09
CA GLY A 82 -1.16 -2.85 -5.01
C GLY A 82 -2.46 -3.60 -5.22
N THR A 83 -2.33 -4.83 -5.72
CA THR A 83 -3.41 -5.80 -5.86
C THR A 83 -3.09 -7.03 -5.02
N LEU A 84 -4.09 -7.59 -4.35
CA LEU A 84 -3.94 -8.75 -3.49
C LEU A 84 -3.24 -9.88 -4.26
N LYS A 85 -2.23 -10.47 -3.63
CA LYS A 85 -1.50 -11.61 -4.17
C LYS A 85 -2.26 -12.90 -3.85
N SER A 86 -2.58 -13.67 -4.89
CA SER A 86 -3.16 -15.02 -4.80
C SER A 86 -2.19 -16.03 -4.21
#